data_AF-A0A0R7VHT8-F1
#
_entry.id   AF-A0A0R7VHT8-F1
#
_cell.length_a   1.000
_cell.length_b   1.000
_cell.length_c   1.000
_cell.angle_alpha   90.00
_cell.angle_beta   90.00
_cell.angle_gamma   90.00
#
_symmetry.space_group_name_H-M   'P 1'
#
loop_
_entity.id
_entity.type
_entity.pdbx_description
1 polymer ?
#
loop_
_entity_poly.entity_id
_entity_poly.type
_entity_poly.pdbx_seq_one_letter_code
_entity_poly.pdbx_strand_id
1 'polypeptide(L)'
;SFSDTENHPNRLNRGLLRSKIENGAGTVSVFGREVQTYDGVAQGERLVTMSCSDKLTRWNVLGLQGNLLSNFIDNPIYLKSIAIGSVFNLIHMERTLYGRIEKIICS
;
A
#
# COMPACT_ATOMS: atom_id res chain seq x y z
N SER A 1 -22.52 10.88 13.25
CA SER A 1 -22.36 9.86 14.30
C SER A 1 -21.86 8.57 13.67
N PHE A 2 -20.55 8.32 13.70
CA PHE A 2 -19.98 7.03 13.28
C PHE A 2 -18.79 6.71 14.17
N SER A 3 -19.11 6.42 15.43
CA SER A 3 -18.20 5.85 16.41
C SER A 3 -18.37 4.33 16.41
N ASP A 4 -17.84 3.66 15.39
CA ASP A 4 -17.67 2.20 15.46
C ASP A 4 -16.35 1.89 16.16
N THR A 5 -16.48 1.84 17.49
CA THR A 5 -15.68 1.08 18.46
C THR A 5 -14.20 0.84 18.13
N GLU A 6 -13.34 1.61 18.80
CA GLU A 6 -11.87 1.46 18.85
C GLU A 6 -11.36 0.13 19.46
N ASN A 7 -12.25 -0.79 19.83
CA ASN A 7 -11.96 -2.06 20.52
C ASN A 7 -12.15 -3.28 19.62
N HIS A 8 -11.41 -3.35 18.51
CA HIS A 8 -11.33 -4.57 17.70
C HIS A 8 -9.98 -5.27 17.94
N PRO A 9 -9.94 -6.58 18.27
CA PRO A 9 -8.71 -7.28 18.69
C PRO A 9 -7.57 -7.24 17.66
N ASN A 10 -7.90 -7.06 16.38
CA ASN A 10 -6.93 -6.89 15.28
C ASN A 10 -6.40 -5.45 15.06
N ARG A 11 -6.48 -4.53 16.04
CA ARG A 11 -6.05 -3.12 15.88
C ARG A 11 -4.57 -2.98 15.52
N LEU A 12 -3.71 -3.81 16.12
CA LEU A 12 -2.24 -3.80 15.91
C LEU A 12 -1.82 -4.19 14.49
N ASN A 13 -2.69 -4.87 13.73
CA ASN A 13 -2.40 -5.33 12.37
C ASN A 13 -2.91 -4.38 11.28
N ARG A 14 -3.48 -3.22 11.64
CA ARG A 14 -4.03 -2.25 10.68
C ARG A 14 -2.94 -1.29 10.20
N GLY A 15 -2.99 -0.92 8.93
CA GLY A 15 -2.05 0.04 8.33
C GLY A 15 -0.66 -0.49 8.04
N LEU A 16 -0.35 -1.74 8.42
CA LEU A 16 0.91 -2.40 8.10
C LEU A 16 1.06 -2.66 6.59
N LEU A 17 2.32 -2.72 6.14
CA LEU A 17 2.69 -3.11 4.79
C LEU A 17 2.34 -4.58 4.53
N ARG A 18 1.78 -4.85 3.34
CA ARG A 18 1.35 -6.19 2.94
C ARG A 18 1.88 -6.54 1.56
N SER A 19 2.07 -7.83 1.32
CA SER A 19 2.39 -8.37 0.00
C SER A 19 1.26 -9.23 -0.54
N LYS A 20 1.12 -9.28 -1.86
CA LYS A 20 0.25 -10.23 -2.55
C LYS A 20 0.69 -11.66 -2.27
N ILE A 21 -0.29 -12.55 -2.13
CA ILE A 21 -0.07 -14.00 -2.06
C ILE A 21 0.18 -14.52 -3.47
N GLU A 22 1.24 -15.31 -3.66
CA GLU A 22 1.43 -16.01 -4.93
C GLU A 22 0.28 -16.99 -5.14
N ASN A 23 -0.25 -17.06 -6.37
CA ASN A 23 -1.37 -17.92 -6.72
C ASN A 23 -2.64 -17.68 -5.88
N GLY A 24 -2.83 -16.47 -5.32
CA GLY A 24 -4.00 -16.11 -4.53
C GLY A 24 -4.41 -14.63 -4.68
N ALA A 25 -5.68 -14.33 -4.44
CA ALA A 25 -6.20 -12.97 -4.52
C ALA A 25 -5.85 -12.10 -3.29
N GLY A 26 -5.55 -12.75 -2.16
CA GLY A 26 -5.32 -12.11 -0.87
C GLY A 26 -3.95 -11.46 -0.69
N THR A 27 -3.70 -11.00 0.53
CA THR A 27 -2.44 -10.36 0.93
C THR A 27 -2.00 -10.85 2.30
N VAL A 28 -0.70 -10.81 2.60
CA VAL A 28 -0.08 -11.18 3.89
C VAL A 28 0.85 -10.08 4.38
N SER A 29 1.12 -10.02 5.69
CA SER A 29 2.08 -9.05 6.25
C SER A 29 3.47 -9.23 5.63
N VAL A 30 4.22 -8.14 5.50
CA VAL A 30 5.64 -8.16 5.09
C VAL A 30 6.59 -8.25 6.29
N PHE A 31 6.07 -8.10 7.52
CA PHE A 31 6.89 -8.19 8.73
C PHE A 31 7.61 -9.54 8.84
N GLY A 32 8.90 -9.49 9.19
CA GLY A 32 9.73 -10.69 9.35
C GLY A 32 10.18 -11.35 8.03
N ARG A 33 9.99 -10.70 6.88
CA ARG A 33 10.50 -11.20 5.60
C ARG A 33 11.89 -10.65 5.30
N GLU A 34 12.73 -11.51 4.75
CA GLU A 34 14.06 -11.15 4.27
C GLU A 34 13.99 -10.39 2.93
N VAL A 35 15.07 -9.70 2.60
CA VAL A 35 15.22 -9.03 1.31
C VAL A 35 15.31 -10.09 0.22
N GLN A 36 14.48 -9.95 -0.81
CA GLN A 36 14.50 -10.88 -1.93
C GLN A 36 15.79 -10.72 -2.74
N THR A 37 16.40 -11.86 -3.07
CA THR A 37 17.49 -11.93 -4.04
C THR A 37 16.98 -12.49 -5.37
N TYR A 38 17.69 -12.16 -6.45
CA TYR A 38 17.31 -12.63 -7.78
C TYR A 38 17.45 -14.16 -7.91
N ASP A 39 18.57 -14.70 -7.42
CA ASP A 39 18.88 -16.12 -7.43
C ASP A 39 17.91 -16.91 -6.56
N GLY A 40 17.54 -16.39 -5.38
CA GLY A 40 16.54 -17.00 -4.51
C GLY A 40 15.20 -17.15 -5.23
N VAL A 41 14.68 -16.08 -5.81
CA VAL A 41 13.42 -16.12 -6.58
C VAL A 41 13.55 -17.05 -7.80
N ALA A 42 14.66 -17.00 -8.51
CA ALA A 42 14.90 -17.88 -9.67
C ALA A 42 14.95 -19.38 -9.28
N GLN A 43 15.35 -19.70 -8.05
CA GLN A 43 15.36 -21.05 -7.48
C GLN A 43 14.02 -21.46 -6.85
N GLY A 44 13.02 -20.58 -6.86
CA GLY A 44 11.67 -20.87 -6.37
C GLY A 44 11.33 -20.26 -5.02
N GLU A 45 12.14 -19.34 -4.48
CA GLU A 45 11.69 -18.51 -3.37
C GLU A 45 10.48 -17.69 -3.79
N ARG A 46 9.56 -17.52 -2.85
CA ARG A 46 8.29 -16.86 -3.06
C ARG A 46 8.49 -15.39 -3.42
N LEU A 47 8.05 -14.97 -4.60
CA LEU A 47 8.04 -13.57 -5.04
C LEU A 47 7.18 -12.72 -4.08
N VAL A 48 7.75 -11.65 -3.58
CA VAL A 48 7.10 -10.67 -2.71
C VAL A 48 6.81 -9.42 -3.52
N THR A 49 5.55 -9.25 -3.89
CA THR A 49 5.05 -8.04 -4.53
C THR A 49 4.14 -7.28 -3.57
N MET A 50 4.36 -5.98 -3.41
CA MET A 50 3.55 -5.15 -2.50
C MET A 50 2.07 -5.14 -2.90
N SER A 51 1.20 -4.99 -1.90
CA SER A 51 -0.25 -4.91 -2.10
C SER A 51 -0.64 -3.68 -2.93
N CYS A 52 -1.79 -3.74 -3.59
CA CYS A 52 -2.28 -2.61 -4.40
C CYS A 52 -2.55 -1.37 -3.53
N SER A 53 -3.05 -1.55 -2.31
CA SER A 53 -3.24 -0.45 -1.36
C SER A 53 -1.91 0.22 -0.98
N ASP A 54 -0.82 -0.54 -0.81
CA ASP A 54 0.48 0.04 -0.46
C ASP A 54 1.11 0.76 -1.67
N LYS A 55 0.92 0.23 -2.88
CA LYS A 55 1.32 0.91 -4.13
C LYS A 55 0.55 2.23 -4.32
N LEU A 56 -0.75 2.25 -4.01
CA LEU A 56 -1.57 3.45 -4.06
C LEU A 56 -1.09 4.51 -3.05
N THR A 57 -0.77 4.11 -1.81
CA THR A 57 -0.14 4.99 -0.82
C THR A 57 1.15 5.59 -1.37
N ARG A 58 2.02 4.78 -2.01
CA ARG A 58 3.26 5.26 -2.63
C ARG A 58 2.99 6.29 -3.73
N TRP A 59 2.01 6.04 -4.59
CA TRP A 59 1.65 6.96 -5.68
C TRP A 59 1.04 8.27 -5.20
N ASN A 60 0.36 8.29 -4.05
CA ASN A 60 -0.12 9.53 -3.45
C ASN A 60 1.00 10.44 -2.92
N VAL A 61 2.22 9.91 -2.76
CA VAL A 61 3.38 10.68 -2.28
C VAL A 61 4.34 11.01 -3.42
N LEU A 62 4.69 10.01 -4.22
CA LEU A 62 5.72 10.15 -5.27
C LEU A 62 5.12 10.53 -6.63
N GLY A 63 3.82 10.42 -6.79
CA GLY A 63 3.14 10.48 -8.08
C GLY A 63 3.16 9.15 -8.85
N LEU A 64 2.31 9.07 -9.88
CA LEU A 64 2.11 7.90 -10.73
C LEU A 64 3.24 7.70 -11.75
N GLN A 65 3.93 8.77 -12.13
CA GLN A 65 4.87 8.82 -13.26
C GLN A 65 6.09 7.89 -13.09
N GLY A 66 6.43 7.53 -11.85
CA GLY A 66 7.64 6.77 -11.56
C GLY A 66 8.94 7.55 -11.84
N ASN A 67 10.08 6.90 -11.57
CA ASN A 67 11.38 7.58 -11.56
C ASN A 67 11.89 8.01 -12.94
N LEU A 68 11.62 7.22 -13.99
CA LEU A 68 12.17 7.54 -15.32
C LEU A 68 11.52 8.80 -15.88
N LEU A 69 10.18 8.88 -15.81
CA LEU A 69 9.42 9.99 -16.37
C LEU A 69 9.54 11.27 -15.54
N SER A 70 9.83 11.18 -14.22
CA SER A 70 10.03 12.36 -13.38
C SER A 70 11.22 13.22 -13.78
N ASN A 71 12.15 12.73 -14.61
CA ASN A 71 13.24 13.54 -15.15
C ASN A 71 12.81 14.48 -16.28
N PHE A 72 11.60 14.30 -16.82
CA PHE A 72 11.11 15.01 -18.01
C PHE A 72 9.86 15.85 -17.75
N ILE A 73 9.24 15.72 -16.58
CA ILE A 73 8.03 16.47 -16.21
C ILE A 73 8.31 17.31 -14.97
N ASP A 74 7.88 18.57 -14.99
CA ASP A 74 8.17 19.51 -13.90
C ASP A 74 7.39 19.21 -12.62
N ASN A 75 6.20 18.60 -12.74
CA ASN A 75 5.29 18.36 -11.62
C ASN A 75 4.87 16.87 -11.55
N PRO A 76 4.79 16.27 -10.35
CA PRO A 76 4.29 14.91 -10.19
C PRO A 76 2.84 14.75 -10.64
N ILE A 77 2.50 13.56 -11.15
CA ILE A 77 1.15 13.25 -11.63
C ILE A 77 0.39 12.50 -10.55
N TYR A 78 -0.71 13.08 -10.06
CA TYR A 78 -1.57 12.47 -9.05
C TYR A 78 -2.95 12.11 -9.61
N LEU A 79 -3.58 11.10 -9.00
CA LEU A 79 -4.98 10.80 -9.27
C LEU A 79 -5.87 11.90 -8.69
N LYS A 80 -6.76 12.47 -9.50
CA LYS A 80 -7.78 13.42 -9.04
C LYS A 80 -8.91 12.73 -8.27
N SER A 81 -9.27 11.51 -8.67
CA SER A 81 -10.35 10.74 -8.06
C SER A 81 -10.08 9.25 -8.16
N ILE A 82 -10.70 8.49 -7.25
CA ILE A 82 -10.64 7.03 -7.20
C ILE A 82 -12.07 6.53 -7.02
N ALA A 83 -12.55 5.73 -7.98
CA ALA A 83 -13.86 5.10 -7.90
C ALA A 83 -13.71 3.63 -7.47
N ILE A 84 -14.53 3.19 -6.51
CA ILE A 84 -14.53 1.83 -6.00
C ILE A 84 -15.91 1.23 -6.25
N GLY A 85 -15.99 0.27 -7.16
CA GLY A 85 -17.26 -0.33 -7.57
C GLY A 85 -17.85 -1.32 -6.55
N SER A 86 -17.06 -1.81 -5.60
CA SER A 86 -17.49 -2.78 -4.59
C SER A 86 -16.62 -2.72 -3.33
N VAL A 87 -17.19 -3.06 -2.16
CA VAL A 87 -16.45 -3.14 -0.88
C VAL A 87 -15.80 -1.80 -0.45
N PHE A 88 -16.48 -0.68 -0.76
CA PHE A 88 -16.03 0.64 -0.29
C PHE A 88 -16.16 0.76 1.23
N ASN A 89 -15.10 1.22 1.87
CA ASN A 89 -15.10 1.57 3.29
C ASN A 89 -14.25 2.82 3.48
N LEU A 90 -14.85 3.90 3.97
CA LEU A 90 -14.22 5.21 4.09
C LEU A 90 -12.95 5.16 4.97
N ILE A 91 -13.04 4.55 6.16
CA ILE A 91 -11.93 4.45 7.12
C ILE A 91 -10.74 3.68 6.51
N HIS A 92 -11.02 2.62 5.74
CA HIS A 92 -9.98 1.86 5.06
C HIS A 92 -9.33 2.65 3.93
N MET A 93 -10.12 3.47 3.23
CA MET A 93 -9.62 4.35 2.18
C MET A 93 -8.78 5.50 2.74
N GLU A 94 -9.25 6.23 3.75
CA GLU A 94 -8.46 7.30 4.39
C GLU A 94 -7.12 6.80 4.89
N ARG A 95 -7.11 5.65 5.59
CA ARG A 95 -5.88 4.99 6.03
C ARG A 95 -4.95 4.62 4.87
N THR A 96 -5.52 4.19 3.75
CA THR A 96 -4.76 3.83 2.54
C THR A 96 -4.18 5.07 1.87
N LEU A 97 -4.96 6.15 1.76
CA LEU A 97 -4.56 7.31 0.98
C LEU A 97 -3.48 8.15 1.67
N TYR A 98 -3.59 8.35 2.98
CA TYR A 98 -2.64 9.17 3.75
C TYR A 98 -2.52 8.77 5.22
N GLY A 99 -3.59 8.28 5.86
CA GLY A 99 -3.65 8.17 7.33
C GLY A 99 -2.57 7.27 7.96
N ARG A 100 -2.03 6.29 7.22
CA ARG A 100 -0.96 5.41 7.74
C ARG A 100 0.44 6.03 7.71
N ILE A 101 0.64 7.14 6.99
CA ILE A 101 1.92 7.85 6.83
C ILE A 101 1.86 9.33 7.20
N GLU A 102 0.69 9.81 7.63
CA GLU A 102 0.44 11.21 8.00
C GLU A 102 1.50 11.77 8.96
N LYS A 103 1.85 10.99 10.00
CA LYS A 103 2.87 11.37 10.99
C LYS A 103 4.29 11.50 10.42
N ILE A 104 4.55 10.91 9.25
CA ILE A 104 5.87 10.92 8.58
C ILE A 104 5.95 12.07 7.58
N ILE A 105 4.83 12.43 6.93
CA ILE A 105 4.81 13.46 5.89
C ILE A 105 4.66 14.87 6.49
N CYS A 106 3.93 15.01 7.59
CA CYS A 106 3.65 16.31 8.20
C CYS A 106 4.64 16.72 9.29
N SER A 107 5.83 16.11 9.35
CA SER A 107 6.92 16.45 10.29
C SER A 107 7.86 17.51 9.74
#